data_AF-A0A5J5R0E8-F1
#
_entry.id   AF-A0A5J5R0E8-F1
#
_cell.length_a   1.000
_cell.length_b   1.000
_cell.length_c   1.000
_cell.angle_alpha   90.00
_cell.angle_beta   90.00
_cell.angle_gamma   90.00
#
_symmetry.space_group_name_H-M   'P 1'
#
loop_
_entity.id
_entity.type
_entity.pdbx_description
1 polymer ?
#
loop_
_entity_poly.entity_id
_entity_poly.type
_entity_poly.pdbx_seq_one_letter_code
_entity_poly.pdbx_strand_id
1 'polypeptide(L)'
;MNIIVLPLVSSSSQQHVKSIDSIADKKDGIHKVSHKLMFEIRLHGFLLWASIGFLMPVGILAIRMSNRQECGTRLKILFYVHVVSQILSLLISTAGAVMSVKNFNNSFNNHHQRLGLALYGIIWLQALIGVLRPCRGSKGRSGWFFAHWLLGTAISILGIINIYTGLRAYHEKTSRSIKPWTIVLTAEISLIAFVYLFQDKWLYIQKQGLILGDESVTPKQQDSSSTEKQKESSSEKC
;
A
#
# COMPACT_ATOMS: atom_id res chain seq x y z
N MET A 1 -43.54 20.79 80.45
CA MET A 1 -43.92 19.60 79.65
C MET A 1 -43.33 19.79 78.27
N ASN A 2 -42.35 18.94 77.92
CA ASN A 2 -41.70 18.92 76.60
C ASN A 2 -42.71 18.59 75.50
N ILE A 3 -42.50 19.11 74.28
CA ILE A 3 -42.15 18.31 73.10
C ILE A 3 -41.61 19.27 72.02
N ILE A 4 -40.34 19.04 71.70
CA ILE A 4 -39.61 19.57 70.55
C ILE A 4 -40.01 18.69 69.35
N VAL A 5 -40.43 19.29 68.23
CA VAL A 5 -40.59 18.58 66.95
C VAL A 5 -39.54 19.14 65.99
N LEU A 6 -38.55 18.29 65.70
CA LEU A 6 -37.46 18.53 64.74
C LEU A 6 -37.98 18.58 63.30
N PRO A 7 -37.33 19.34 62.40
CA PRO A 7 -37.57 19.22 60.97
C PRO A 7 -37.01 17.88 60.46
N LEU A 8 -37.84 17.17 59.70
CA LEU A 8 -37.48 15.95 59.00
C LEU A 8 -36.38 16.24 57.98
N VAL A 9 -35.16 15.75 58.26
CA VAL A 9 -34.05 15.65 57.30
C VAL A 9 -34.54 14.91 56.06
N SER A 10 -34.60 15.60 54.93
CA SER A 10 -34.77 14.98 53.62
C SER A 10 -33.44 14.38 53.16
N SER A 11 -33.50 13.12 52.76
CA SER A 11 -32.39 12.26 52.34
C SER A 11 -31.51 12.88 51.25
N SER A 12 -30.27 13.23 51.61
CA SER A 12 -29.20 13.65 50.68
C SER A 12 -28.35 12.47 50.17
N SER A 13 -28.87 11.23 50.13
CA SER A 13 -28.11 10.06 49.65
C SER A 13 -28.40 9.69 48.18
N GLN A 14 -29.53 10.12 47.60
CA GLN A 14 -29.90 9.74 46.23
C GLN A 14 -29.30 10.64 45.14
N GLN A 15 -29.01 11.91 45.42
CA GLN A 15 -28.33 12.80 44.47
C GLN A 15 -26.86 12.44 44.28
N HIS A 16 -26.17 12.02 45.34
CA HIS A 16 -24.76 11.64 45.27
C HIS A 16 -24.56 10.35 44.45
N VAL A 17 -25.40 9.33 44.64
CA VAL A 17 -25.34 8.05 43.89
C VAL A 17 -25.71 8.24 42.41
N LYS A 18 -26.79 8.98 42.09
CA LYS A 18 -27.12 9.30 40.68
C LYS A 18 -26.02 10.11 39.99
N SER A 19 -25.36 11.02 40.70
CA SER A 19 -24.25 11.79 40.13
C SER A 19 -23.03 10.88 39.85
N ILE A 20 -22.71 9.97 40.77
CA ILE A 20 -21.59 9.04 40.62
C ILE A 20 -21.84 8.06 39.48
N ASP A 21 -23.04 7.46 39.40
CA ASP A 21 -23.39 6.57 38.30
C ASP A 21 -23.38 7.31 36.96
N SER A 22 -23.89 8.54 36.89
CA SER A 22 -23.84 9.34 35.66
C SER A 22 -22.41 9.75 35.26
N ILE A 23 -21.52 10.00 36.23
CA ILE A 23 -20.10 10.32 35.99
C ILE A 23 -19.33 9.07 35.60
N ALA A 24 -19.63 7.92 36.21
CA ALA A 24 -19.04 6.63 35.89
C ALA A 24 -19.44 6.18 34.48
N ASP A 25 -20.72 6.30 34.13
CA ASP A 25 -21.26 5.95 32.81
C ASP A 25 -20.77 6.92 31.71
N LYS A 26 -20.65 8.23 32.05
CA LYS A 26 -20.00 9.22 31.17
C LYS A 26 -18.50 8.96 31.02
N LYS A 27 -17.79 8.55 32.08
CA LYS A 27 -16.38 8.19 32.01
C LYS A 27 -16.16 6.92 31.19
N ASP A 28 -17.00 5.90 31.35
CA ASP A 28 -16.94 4.67 30.56
C ASP A 28 -17.26 4.95 29.09
N GLY A 29 -18.29 5.75 28.81
CA GLY A 29 -18.61 6.22 27.46
C GLY A 29 -17.47 7.02 26.81
N ILE A 30 -16.87 7.97 27.52
CA ILE A 30 -15.72 8.76 27.03
C ILE A 30 -14.50 7.88 26.81
N HIS A 31 -14.20 6.96 27.74
CA HIS A 31 -13.08 6.04 27.63
C HIS A 31 -13.28 5.06 26.46
N LYS A 32 -14.49 4.53 26.27
CA LYS A 32 -14.87 3.66 25.14
C LYS A 32 -14.78 4.37 23.80
N VAL A 33 -15.25 5.62 23.70
CA VAL A 33 -15.10 6.45 22.49
C VAL A 33 -13.62 6.70 22.17
N SER A 34 -12.79 6.95 23.19
CA SER A 34 -11.33 7.13 23.03
C SER A 34 -10.64 5.86 22.54
N HIS A 35 -10.93 4.69 23.14
CA HIS A 35 -10.37 3.40 22.70
C HIS A 35 -10.82 3.01 21.29
N LYS A 36 -12.10 3.22 20.96
CA LYS A 36 -12.60 3.00 19.60
C LYS A 36 -11.86 3.89 18.60
N LEU A 37 -11.76 5.19 18.87
CA LEU A 37 -11.03 6.11 17.98
C LEU A 37 -9.57 5.71 17.81
N MET A 38 -8.89 5.30 18.88
CA MET A 38 -7.51 4.81 18.81
C MET A 38 -7.37 3.56 17.94
N PHE A 39 -8.32 2.63 18.05
CA PHE A 39 -8.36 1.43 17.20
C PHE A 39 -8.56 1.82 15.72
N GLU A 40 -9.53 2.67 15.43
CA GLU A 40 -9.82 3.16 14.07
C GLU A 40 -8.59 3.85 13.44
N ILE A 41 -7.87 4.67 14.21
CA ILE A 41 -6.65 5.34 13.74
C ILE A 41 -5.57 4.30 13.38
N ARG A 42 -5.36 3.28 14.21
CA ARG A 42 -4.37 2.22 13.92
C ARG A 42 -4.77 1.40 12.71
N LEU A 43 -6.05 1.03 12.64
CA LEU A 43 -6.59 0.28 11.51
C LEU A 43 -6.45 1.08 10.21
N HIS A 44 -6.67 2.39 10.25
CA HIS A 44 -6.48 3.27 9.10
C HIS A 44 -5.03 3.20 8.63
N GLY A 45 -4.08 3.47 9.54
CA GLY A 45 -2.65 3.40 9.21
C GLY A 45 -2.25 2.05 8.64
N PHE A 46 -2.74 0.95 9.22
CA PHE A 46 -2.46 -0.41 8.74
C PHE A 46 -3.04 -0.69 7.34
N LEU A 47 -4.31 -0.34 7.09
CA LEU A 47 -4.94 -0.52 5.78
C LEU A 47 -4.22 0.26 4.68
N LEU A 48 -3.83 1.52 4.97
CA LEU A 48 -3.15 2.37 3.98
C LEU A 48 -1.70 1.95 3.75
N TRP A 49 -1.01 1.43 4.76
CA TRP A 49 0.27 0.77 4.58
C TRP A 49 0.13 -0.50 3.73
N ALA A 50 -0.76 -1.42 4.11
CA ALA A 50 -0.93 -2.70 3.41
C ALA A 50 -1.29 -2.52 1.93
N SER A 51 -2.12 -1.51 1.62
CA SER A 51 -2.48 -1.17 0.24
C SER A 51 -1.36 -0.41 -0.49
N ILE A 52 -1.17 0.87 -0.15
CA ILE A 52 -0.33 1.79 -0.93
C ILE A 52 1.16 1.56 -0.65
N GLY A 53 1.51 1.24 0.61
CA GLY A 53 2.88 1.00 1.03
C GLY A 53 3.45 -0.35 0.59
N PHE A 54 2.61 -1.38 0.48
CA PHE A 54 3.06 -2.75 0.22
C PHE A 54 2.48 -3.37 -1.06
N LEU A 55 1.17 -3.59 -1.15
CA LEU A 55 0.55 -4.30 -2.28
C LEU A 55 0.75 -3.58 -3.62
N MET A 56 0.62 -2.25 -3.66
CA MET A 56 0.84 -1.46 -4.88
C MET A 56 2.29 -1.62 -5.40
N PRO A 57 3.35 -1.41 -4.59
CA PRO A 57 4.73 -1.69 -4.99
C PRO A 57 4.97 -3.12 -5.45
N VAL A 58 4.42 -4.14 -4.76
CA VAL A 58 4.54 -5.54 -5.19
C VAL A 58 3.97 -5.74 -6.58
N GLY A 59 2.79 -5.18 -6.86
CA GLY A 59 2.19 -5.22 -8.19
C GLY A 59 3.02 -4.51 -9.26
N ILE A 60 3.66 -3.38 -8.91
CA ILE A 60 4.56 -2.65 -9.83
C ILE A 60 5.82 -3.47 -10.13
N LEU A 61 6.42 -4.10 -9.11
CA LEU A 61 7.57 -4.98 -9.27
C LEU A 61 7.23 -6.19 -10.16
N ALA A 62 6.04 -6.78 -10.00
CA ALA A 62 5.59 -7.92 -10.80
C ALA A 62 5.48 -7.56 -12.29
N ILE A 63 4.80 -6.47 -12.65
CA ILE A 63 4.65 -6.08 -14.06
C ILE A 63 5.99 -5.69 -14.69
N ARG A 64 6.86 -5.03 -13.92
CA ARG A 64 8.21 -4.66 -14.38
C ARG A 64 9.05 -5.90 -14.72
N MET A 65 8.96 -6.96 -13.92
CA MET A 65 9.61 -8.24 -14.25
C MET A 65 9.10 -8.86 -15.55
N SER A 66 7.85 -8.58 -15.93
CA SER A 66 7.23 -9.11 -17.14
C SER A 66 7.85 -8.53 -18.42
N ASN A 67 8.43 -7.33 -18.38
CA ASN A 67 9.14 -6.70 -19.52
C ASN A 67 10.35 -7.51 -20.02
N ARG A 68 10.71 -8.59 -19.32
CA ARG A 68 11.85 -9.45 -19.61
C ARG A 68 11.49 -10.79 -20.23
N GLN A 69 10.20 -11.04 -20.42
CA GLN A 69 9.72 -12.32 -20.90
C GLN A 69 9.25 -12.17 -22.32
N GLU A 70 9.98 -12.83 -23.21
CA GLU A 70 9.64 -12.97 -24.62
C GLU A 70 8.55 -14.04 -24.73
N CYS A 71 7.31 -13.62 -24.46
CA CYS A 71 6.09 -14.44 -24.51
C CYS A 71 6.02 -15.60 -23.48
N GLY A 72 4.80 -16.14 -23.29
CA GLY A 72 4.56 -17.33 -22.46
C GLY A 72 3.69 -17.11 -21.20
N THR A 73 3.41 -18.21 -20.50
CA THR A 73 2.52 -18.28 -19.32
C THR A 73 2.95 -17.34 -18.20
N ARG A 74 4.26 -17.18 -17.98
CA ARG A 74 4.79 -16.37 -16.88
C ARG A 74 4.53 -14.86 -17.08
N LEU A 75 4.50 -14.38 -18.32
CA LEU A 75 4.13 -12.99 -18.66
C LEU A 75 2.68 -12.71 -18.25
N LYS A 76 1.78 -13.66 -18.57
CA LYS A 76 0.36 -13.60 -18.20
C LYS A 76 0.20 -13.61 -16.67
N ILE A 77 0.91 -14.50 -15.98
CA ILE A 77 0.88 -14.58 -14.51
C ILE A 77 1.33 -13.25 -13.89
N LEU A 78 2.46 -12.69 -14.32
CA LEU A 78 2.97 -11.42 -13.77
C LEU A 78 2.01 -10.25 -14.03
N PHE A 79 1.36 -10.23 -15.20
CA PHE A 79 0.30 -9.27 -15.50
C PHE A 79 -0.92 -9.44 -14.58
N TYR A 80 -1.38 -10.68 -14.34
CA TYR A 80 -2.49 -10.94 -13.41
C TYR A 80 -2.13 -10.58 -11.97
N VAL A 81 -0.92 -10.92 -11.51
CA VAL A 81 -0.42 -10.51 -10.18
C VAL A 81 -0.46 -9.00 -10.04
N HIS A 82 -0.02 -8.25 -11.06
CA HIS A 82 -0.15 -6.80 -11.09
C HIS A 82 -1.60 -6.36 -10.97
N VAL A 83 -2.50 -6.82 -11.84
CA VAL A 83 -3.90 -6.38 -11.83
C VAL A 83 -4.60 -6.71 -10.50
N VAL A 84 -4.46 -7.94 -10.00
CA VAL A 84 -5.09 -8.38 -8.74
C VAL A 84 -4.56 -7.59 -7.56
N SER A 85 -3.24 -7.38 -7.46
CA SER A 85 -2.66 -6.55 -6.39
C SER A 85 -3.11 -5.09 -6.46
N GLN A 86 -3.24 -4.49 -7.66
CA GLN A 86 -3.77 -3.13 -7.80
C GLN A 86 -5.24 -3.04 -7.40
N ILE A 87 -6.08 -4.01 -7.79
CA ILE A 87 -7.50 -4.06 -7.40
C ILE A 87 -7.63 -4.19 -5.88
N LEU A 88 -6.89 -5.12 -5.27
CA LEU A 88 -6.93 -5.30 -3.82
C LEU A 88 -6.45 -4.03 -3.09
N SER A 89 -5.41 -3.38 -3.59
CA SER A 89 -4.93 -2.11 -3.06
C SER A 89 -5.96 -0.99 -3.17
N LEU A 90 -6.66 -0.89 -4.31
CA LEU A 90 -7.72 0.10 -4.53
C LEU A 90 -8.89 -0.10 -3.56
N LEU A 91 -9.31 -1.35 -3.34
CA LEU A 91 -10.39 -1.68 -2.42
C LEU A 91 -10.01 -1.39 -0.96
N ILE A 92 -8.82 -1.83 -0.54
CA ILE A 92 -8.33 -1.59 0.83
C ILE A 92 -8.10 -0.09 1.08
N SER A 93 -7.50 0.64 0.14
CA SER A 93 -7.31 2.09 0.28
C SER A 93 -8.63 2.84 0.30
N THR A 94 -9.63 2.41 -0.49
CA THR A 94 -11.01 2.92 -0.41
C THR A 94 -11.64 2.67 0.95
N ALA A 95 -11.53 1.47 1.49
CA ALA A 95 -12.03 1.18 2.83
C ALA A 95 -11.37 2.08 3.89
N GLY A 96 -10.04 2.23 3.83
CA GLY A 96 -9.29 3.10 4.73
C GLY A 96 -9.67 4.59 4.60
N ALA A 97 -9.92 5.07 3.37
CA ALA A 97 -10.37 6.44 3.12
C ALA A 97 -11.80 6.69 3.62
N VAL A 98 -12.75 5.79 3.32
CA VAL A 98 -14.13 5.87 3.81
C VAL A 98 -14.17 5.85 5.34
N MET A 99 -13.37 4.99 5.96
CA MET A 99 -13.24 4.92 7.41
C MET A 99 -12.71 6.23 7.99
N SER A 100 -11.69 6.84 7.36
CA SER A 100 -11.16 8.14 7.77
C SER A 100 -12.23 9.24 7.70
N VAL A 101 -12.99 9.30 6.60
CA VAL A 101 -14.05 10.30 6.41
C VAL A 101 -15.18 10.13 7.42
N LYS A 102 -15.59 8.90 7.72
CA LYS A 102 -16.72 8.62 8.62
C LYS A 102 -16.36 8.76 10.09
N ASN A 103 -15.16 8.35 10.49
CA ASN A 103 -14.81 8.15 11.89
C ASN A 103 -13.90 9.23 12.46
N PHE A 104 -13.24 10.05 11.63
CA PHE A 104 -12.33 11.09 12.09
C PHE A 104 -12.87 12.50 11.87
N ASN A 105 -12.50 13.40 12.77
CA ASN A 105 -12.73 14.83 12.57
C ASN A 105 -11.69 15.38 11.58
N ASN A 106 -12.09 15.53 10.31
CA ASN A 106 -11.21 15.97 9.23
C ASN A 106 -11.31 17.48 9.02
N SER A 107 -10.48 18.23 9.74
CA SER A 107 -10.33 19.68 9.53
C SER A 107 -9.41 20.05 8.36
N PHE A 108 -8.70 19.07 7.78
CA PHE A 108 -7.74 19.23 6.68
C PHE A 108 -6.66 20.30 6.93
N ASN A 109 -6.34 20.53 8.21
CA ASN A 109 -5.36 21.54 8.63
C ASN A 109 -3.92 21.01 8.65
N ASN A 110 -3.72 19.70 8.50
CA ASN A 110 -2.40 19.08 8.42
C ASN A 110 -2.11 18.56 7.01
N HIS A 111 -0.81 18.45 6.71
CA HIS A 111 -0.32 18.04 5.39
C HIS A 111 -0.77 16.61 5.03
N HIS A 112 -0.81 15.70 6.00
CA HIS A 112 -1.22 14.30 5.79
C HIS A 112 -2.65 14.18 5.27
N GLN A 113 -3.61 14.90 5.85
CA GLN A 113 -5.01 14.87 5.41
C GLN A 113 -5.19 15.41 3.99
N ARG A 114 -4.55 16.55 3.68
CA ARG A 114 -4.62 17.17 2.35
C ARG A 114 -3.97 16.31 1.28
N LEU A 115 -2.77 15.80 1.57
CA LEU A 115 -2.05 14.90 0.68
C LEU A 115 -2.79 13.58 0.49
N GLY A 116 -3.31 12.99 1.58
CA GLY A 116 -4.07 11.74 1.56
C GLY A 116 -5.35 11.83 0.72
N LEU A 117 -6.09 12.94 0.79
CA LEU A 117 -7.28 13.15 -0.05
C LEU A 117 -6.91 13.27 -1.53
N ALA A 118 -5.87 14.05 -1.86
CA ALA A 118 -5.38 14.18 -3.22
C ALA A 118 -4.87 12.83 -3.76
N LEU A 119 -4.11 12.09 -2.94
CA LEU A 119 -3.59 10.76 -3.23
C LEU A 119 -4.72 9.77 -3.54
N TYR A 120 -5.81 9.81 -2.78
CA TYR A 120 -6.97 8.96 -3.03
C TYR A 120 -7.62 9.23 -4.40
N GLY A 121 -7.77 10.51 -4.75
CA GLY A 121 -8.27 10.90 -6.08
C GLY A 121 -7.39 10.40 -7.22
N ILE A 122 -6.06 10.55 -7.11
CA ILE A 122 -5.14 10.09 -8.16
C ILE A 122 -5.06 8.56 -8.25
N ILE A 123 -5.28 7.82 -7.16
CA ILE A 123 -5.36 6.35 -7.17
C ILE A 123 -6.55 5.87 -8.01
N TRP A 124 -7.72 6.48 -7.84
CA TRP A 124 -8.88 6.16 -8.69
C TRP A 124 -8.65 6.56 -10.15
N LEU A 125 -8.02 7.72 -10.40
CA LEU A 125 -7.65 8.13 -11.74
C LEU A 125 -6.69 7.12 -12.40
N GLN A 126 -5.69 6.64 -11.66
CA GLN A 126 -4.75 5.62 -12.12
C GLN A 126 -5.44 4.30 -12.44
N ALA A 127 -6.41 3.88 -11.62
CA ALA A 127 -7.22 2.70 -11.88
C ALA A 127 -8.06 2.86 -13.16
N LEU A 128 -8.71 4.02 -13.35
CA LEU A 128 -9.47 4.33 -14.56
C LEU A 128 -8.57 4.30 -15.81
N ILE A 129 -7.40 4.93 -15.75
CA ILE A 129 -6.41 4.87 -16.83
C ILE A 129 -6.03 3.41 -17.10
N GLY A 130 -5.82 2.61 -16.05
CA GLY A 130 -5.54 1.18 -16.17
C GLY A 130 -6.63 0.38 -16.88
N VAL A 131 -7.91 0.70 -16.64
CA VAL A 131 -9.07 0.08 -17.31
C VAL A 131 -9.14 0.50 -18.79
N LEU A 132 -8.84 1.76 -19.10
CA LEU A 132 -8.82 2.32 -20.45
C LEU A 132 -7.58 1.92 -21.27
N ARG A 133 -6.95 0.79 -20.93
CA ARG A 133 -5.75 0.25 -21.56
C ARG A 133 -5.98 -0.02 -23.06
N PRO A 134 -5.31 0.70 -23.99
CA PRO A 134 -5.50 0.52 -25.43
C PRO A 134 -5.03 -0.84 -25.94
N CYS A 135 -5.60 -1.31 -27.06
CA CYS A 135 -5.16 -2.54 -27.74
C CYS A 135 -3.66 -2.47 -28.10
N ARG A 136 -2.99 -3.64 -28.11
CA ARG A 136 -1.61 -3.76 -28.57
C ARG A 136 -1.51 -3.26 -30.03
N GLY A 137 -0.42 -2.54 -30.35
CA GLY A 137 -0.18 -1.97 -31.68
C GLY A 137 -0.94 -0.68 -32.01
N SER A 138 -1.84 -0.20 -31.15
CA SER A 138 -2.54 1.08 -31.37
C SER A 138 -1.62 2.30 -31.15
N LYS A 139 -1.84 3.38 -31.90
CA LYS A 139 -1.04 4.63 -31.81
C LYS A 139 -1.03 5.23 -30.39
N GLY A 140 -2.13 5.11 -29.65
CA GLY A 140 -2.26 5.62 -28.29
C GLY A 140 -1.58 4.78 -27.20
N ARG A 141 -1.11 3.56 -27.53
CA ARG A 141 -0.56 2.61 -26.55
C ARG A 141 0.68 3.13 -25.83
N SER A 142 1.58 3.81 -26.54
CA SER A 142 2.82 4.35 -25.98
C SER A 142 2.53 5.51 -25.02
N GLY A 143 1.69 6.47 -25.43
CA GLY A 143 1.27 7.58 -24.59
C GLY A 143 0.54 7.12 -23.33
N TRP A 144 -0.37 6.13 -23.47
CA TRP A 144 -1.00 5.48 -22.32
C TRP A 144 0.01 4.85 -21.37
N PHE A 145 0.98 4.09 -21.90
CA PHE A 145 1.99 3.43 -21.08
C PHE A 145 2.81 4.45 -20.30
N PHE A 146 3.28 5.52 -20.95
CA PHE A 146 4.03 6.58 -20.31
C PHE A 146 3.23 7.27 -19.21
N ALA A 147 1.99 7.66 -19.50
CA ALA A 147 1.11 8.32 -18.53
C ALA A 147 0.80 7.40 -17.33
N HIS A 148 0.43 6.15 -17.58
CA HIS A 148 0.12 5.16 -16.54
C HIS A 148 1.35 4.83 -15.68
N TRP A 149 2.53 4.69 -16.30
CA TRP A 149 3.79 4.45 -15.60
C TRP A 149 4.20 5.66 -14.74
N LEU A 150 4.11 6.87 -15.28
CA LEU A 150 4.48 8.10 -14.59
C LEU A 150 3.55 8.33 -13.38
N LEU A 151 2.24 8.24 -13.58
CA LEU A 151 1.26 8.44 -12.52
C LEU A 151 1.37 7.35 -11.44
N GLY A 152 1.58 6.10 -11.82
CA GLY A 152 1.82 5.00 -10.87
C GLY A 152 3.08 5.22 -10.02
N THR A 153 4.15 5.72 -10.64
CA THR A 153 5.39 6.06 -9.92
C THR A 153 5.18 7.22 -8.95
N ALA A 154 4.46 8.27 -9.38
CA ALA A 154 4.09 9.39 -8.51
C ALA A 154 3.25 8.94 -7.32
N ILE A 155 2.26 8.06 -7.52
CA ILE A 155 1.44 7.48 -6.45
C ILE A 155 2.30 6.75 -5.42
N SER A 156 3.27 5.94 -5.84
CA SER A 156 4.17 5.23 -4.92
C SER A 156 4.99 6.20 -4.07
N ILE A 157 5.56 7.25 -4.68
CA ILE A 157 6.36 8.26 -3.95
C ILE A 157 5.47 9.04 -2.97
N LEU A 158 4.34 9.56 -3.44
CA LEU A 158 3.40 10.32 -2.60
C LEU A 158 2.79 9.44 -1.51
N GLY A 159 2.56 8.16 -1.78
CA GLY A 159 2.10 7.17 -0.80
C GLY A 159 3.08 6.98 0.35
N ILE A 160 4.37 6.81 0.04
CA ILE A 160 5.42 6.72 1.06
C ILE A 160 5.46 8.00 1.91
N ILE A 161 5.47 9.18 1.28
CA ILE A 161 5.43 10.46 2.00
C ILE A 161 4.19 10.57 2.89
N ASN A 162 3.03 10.14 2.38
CA ASN A 162 1.78 10.18 3.11
C ASN A 162 1.77 9.23 4.32
N ILE A 163 2.41 8.05 4.22
CA ILE A 163 2.55 7.11 5.34
C ILE A 163 3.45 7.70 6.44
N TYR A 164 4.61 8.27 6.09
CA TYR A 164 5.50 8.88 7.10
C TYR A 164 4.88 10.11 7.77
N THR A 165 4.17 10.95 7.01
CA THR A 165 3.43 12.08 7.59
C THR A 165 2.25 11.62 8.43
N GLY A 166 1.59 10.51 8.07
CA GLY A 166 0.56 9.85 8.87
C GLY A 166 1.09 9.30 10.19
N LEU A 167 2.29 8.71 10.21
CA LEU A 167 2.96 8.32 11.45
C LEU A 167 3.25 9.52 12.35
N ARG A 168 3.72 10.64 11.80
CA ARG A 168 3.91 11.88 12.58
C ARG A 168 2.59 12.38 13.18
N ALA A 169 1.52 12.44 12.37
CA ALA A 169 0.19 12.81 12.86
C ALA A 169 -0.33 11.84 13.94
N TYR A 170 -0.05 10.55 13.81
CA TYR A 170 -0.36 9.55 14.84
C TYR A 170 0.40 9.81 16.15
N HIS A 171 1.69 10.13 16.07
CA HIS A 171 2.50 10.48 17.24
C HIS A 171 1.95 11.72 17.94
N GLU A 172 1.69 12.80 17.20
CA GLU A 172 1.13 14.05 17.74
C GLU A 172 -0.22 13.83 18.41
N LYS A 173 -1.07 12.97 17.84
CA LYS A 173 -2.42 12.71 18.37
C LYS A 173 -2.47 11.74 19.55
N THR A 174 -1.51 10.81 19.65
CA THR A 174 -1.57 9.72 20.64
C THR A 174 -0.42 9.73 21.65
N SER A 175 0.60 10.58 21.43
CA SER A 175 1.86 10.61 22.17
C SER A 175 2.61 9.26 22.21
N ARG A 176 2.22 8.29 21.37
CA ARG A 176 2.86 6.96 21.32
C ARG A 176 4.09 6.99 20.42
N SER A 177 5.13 6.27 20.81
CA SER A 177 6.35 6.14 20.01
C SER A 177 6.05 5.51 18.64
N ILE A 178 6.54 6.17 17.58
CA ILE A 178 6.46 5.68 16.19
C ILE A 178 7.76 5.07 15.68
N LYS A 179 8.82 5.10 16.50
CA LYS A 179 10.15 4.57 16.15
C LYS A 179 10.11 3.14 15.61
N PRO A 180 9.45 2.14 16.25
CA PRO A 180 9.46 0.78 15.74
C PRO A 180 8.79 0.67 14.35
N TRP A 181 7.65 1.33 14.16
CA TRP A 181 6.97 1.37 12.86
C TRP A 181 7.81 2.04 11.79
N THR A 182 8.49 3.13 12.14
CA THR A 182 9.38 3.86 11.23
C THR A 182 10.54 2.98 10.77
N ILE A 183 11.16 2.22 11.68
CA ILE A 183 12.26 1.29 11.35
C ILE A 183 11.77 0.21 10.39
N VAL A 184 10.65 -0.45 10.71
CA VAL A 184 10.09 -1.54 9.88
C VAL A 184 9.75 -1.04 8.48
N LEU A 185 9.04 0.09 8.36
CA LEU A 185 8.69 0.69 7.06
C LEU A 185 9.93 1.10 6.26
N THR A 186 10.94 1.66 6.92
CA THR A 186 12.17 2.08 6.25
C THR A 186 12.94 0.87 5.73
N ALA A 187 13.00 -0.21 6.50
CA ALA A 187 13.60 -1.47 6.07
C ALA A 187 12.83 -2.09 4.89
N GLU A 188 11.50 -2.11 4.95
CA GLU A 188 10.63 -2.59 3.86
C GLU A 188 10.84 -1.78 2.58
N ILE A 189 10.77 -0.45 2.64
CA ILE A 189 10.97 0.43 1.48
C ILE A 189 12.38 0.24 0.91
N SER A 190 13.40 0.11 1.77
CA SER A 190 14.78 -0.16 1.34
C SER A 190 14.90 -1.50 0.62
N LEU A 191 14.22 -2.55 1.11
CA LEU A 191 14.17 -3.85 0.46
C LEU A 191 13.46 -3.78 -0.90
N ILE A 192 12.31 -3.11 -0.97
CA ILE A 192 11.57 -2.90 -2.23
C ILE A 192 12.43 -2.13 -3.24
N ALA A 193 13.10 -1.06 -2.80
CA ALA A 193 14.00 -0.27 -3.63
C ALA A 193 15.21 -1.09 -4.11
N PHE A 194 15.80 -1.89 -3.23
CA PHE A 194 16.88 -2.82 -3.58
C PHE A 194 16.42 -3.80 -4.66
N VAL A 195 15.26 -4.46 -4.47
CA VAL A 195 14.69 -5.38 -5.47
C VAL A 195 14.41 -4.64 -6.78
N TYR A 196 13.83 -3.43 -6.73
CA TYR A 196 13.53 -2.62 -7.91
C TYR A 196 14.78 -2.30 -8.74
N LEU A 197 15.88 -1.91 -8.09
CA LEU A 197 17.15 -1.60 -8.76
C LEU A 197 17.85 -2.86 -9.25
N PHE A 198 17.87 -3.89 -8.41
CA PHE A 198 18.57 -5.15 -8.68
C PHE A 198 17.92 -5.96 -9.79
N GLN A 199 16.60 -5.83 -9.93
CA GLN A 199 15.83 -6.41 -11.00
C GLN A 199 16.60 -6.28 -12.33
N ASP A 200 16.99 -5.07 -12.77
CA ASP A 200 17.57 -4.86 -14.12
C ASP A 200 18.94 -5.52 -14.32
N LYS A 201 19.67 -5.80 -13.24
CA LYS A 201 21.01 -6.39 -13.29
C LYS A 201 20.99 -7.92 -13.23
N TRP A 202 19.91 -8.53 -12.76
CA TRP A 202 19.83 -9.99 -12.58
C TRP A 202 20.10 -10.79 -13.86
N LEU A 203 19.49 -10.41 -14.99
CA LEU A 203 19.72 -11.11 -16.27
C LEU A 203 21.14 -10.94 -16.79
N TYR A 204 21.73 -9.77 -16.59
CA TYR A 204 23.12 -9.53 -16.96
C TYR A 204 24.06 -10.46 -16.18
N ILE A 205 23.87 -10.59 -14.86
CA ILE A 205 24.66 -11.47 -14.00
C ILE A 205 24.47 -12.95 -14.40
N GLN A 206 23.24 -13.39 -14.66
CA GLN A 206 22.95 -14.75 -15.10
C GLN A 206 23.65 -15.09 -16.43
N LYS A 207 23.63 -14.16 -17.40
CA LYS A 207 24.32 -14.35 -18.68
C LYS A 207 25.84 -14.45 -18.50
N GLN A 208 26.44 -13.67 -17.60
CA GLN A 208 27.88 -13.75 -17.31
C GLN A 208 28.27 -15.09 -16.63
N GLY A 209 27.45 -15.59 -15.71
CA GLY A 209 27.69 -16.89 -15.07
C GLY A 209 27.60 -18.08 -16.03
N LEU A 210 26.72 -18.02 -17.03
CA LEU A 210 26.59 -19.06 -18.06
C LEU A 210 27.78 -19.08 -19.03
N ILE A 211 28.29 -17.93 -19.45
CA ILE A 211 29.48 -17.84 -20.33
C ILE A 211 30.71 -18.46 -19.65
N LEU A 212 30.92 -18.16 -18.36
CA LEU A 212 32.06 -18.68 -17.61
C LEU A 212 31.99 -20.21 -17.39
N GLY A 213 30.77 -20.76 -17.29
CA GLY A 213 30.54 -22.20 -17.17
C GLY A 213 30.83 -22.95 -18.47
N ASP A 214 30.42 -22.40 -19.62
CA ASP A 214 30.61 -23.03 -20.94
C ASP A 214 32.09 -23.00 -21.39
N GLU A 215 32.81 -21.92 -21.07
CA GLU A 215 34.26 -21.80 -21.32
C GLU A 215 35.10 -22.79 -20.48
N SER A 216 34.60 -23.21 -19.32
CA SER A 216 35.30 -24.15 -18.43
C SER A 216 35.14 -25.64 -18.81
N VAL A 217 34.24 -25.98 -19.75
CA VAL A 217 33.86 -27.37 -20.06
C VAL A 217 34.28 -27.82 -21.47
N THR A 218 35.00 -27.02 -22.26
CA THR A 218 35.45 -27.45 -23.60
C THR A 218 36.86 -28.05 -23.61
N PRO A 219 37.05 -29.39 -23.64
CA PRO A 219 38.25 -29.97 -24.24
C PRO A 219 38.14 -29.91 -25.77
N LYS A 220 39.24 -29.50 -26.42
CA LYS A 220 39.39 -29.45 -27.88
C LYS A 220 38.91 -30.74 -28.54
N GLN A 221 37.95 -30.66 -29.45
CA GLN A 221 37.89 -31.60 -30.56
C GLN A 221 37.41 -30.91 -31.85
N GLN A 222 38.32 -30.89 -32.81
CA GLN A 222 38.13 -30.59 -34.22
C GLN A 222 37.18 -31.65 -34.83
N ASP A 223 36.16 -31.24 -35.59
CA ASP A 223 36.09 -31.56 -37.03
C ASP A 223 34.83 -31.01 -37.74
N SER A 224 34.99 -30.95 -39.06
CA SER A 224 34.31 -30.22 -40.14
C SER A 224 32.85 -30.56 -40.51
N SER A 225 32.17 -29.53 -41.08
CA SER A 225 31.16 -29.56 -42.18
C SER A 225 29.75 -30.09 -41.82
N SER A 226 28.59 -29.65 -42.35
CA SER A 226 28.20 -28.80 -43.49
C SER A 226 26.68 -28.44 -43.41
N THR A 227 26.31 -27.29 -44.02
CA THR A 227 25.09 -26.98 -44.80
C THR A 227 23.67 -26.88 -44.19
N GLU A 228 23.11 -25.66 -44.35
CA GLU A 228 21.73 -25.17 -44.59
C GLU A 228 20.48 -26.10 -44.49
N LYS A 229 19.42 -25.64 -43.77
CA LYS A 229 18.18 -25.04 -44.34
C LYS A 229 17.06 -24.80 -43.30
N GLN A 230 16.74 -23.51 -43.10
CA GLN A 230 15.44 -22.80 -43.14
C GLN A 230 14.11 -23.38 -42.60
N LYS A 231 13.37 -22.47 -41.92
CA LYS A 231 11.91 -22.39 -41.62
C LYS A 231 11.41 -23.31 -40.49
N GLU A 232 10.70 -22.84 -39.48
CA GLU A 232 9.52 -21.98 -39.56
C GLU A 232 9.31 -21.16 -38.28
N SER A 233 9.14 -19.84 -38.47
CA SER A 233 8.77 -18.89 -37.44
C SER A 233 7.27 -19.02 -37.18
N SER A 234 6.89 -19.62 -36.05
CA SER A 234 5.60 -19.33 -35.43
C SER A 234 5.76 -18.05 -34.62
N SER A 235 5.40 -16.93 -35.25
CA SER A 235 5.04 -15.71 -34.55
C SER A 235 3.81 -16.03 -33.69
N GLU A 236 4.04 -16.49 -32.47
CA GLU A 236 3.02 -16.53 -31.42
C GLU A 236 2.67 -15.06 -31.10
N LYS A 237 1.66 -14.53 -31.77
CA LYS A 237 1.16 -13.17 -31.52
C LYS A 237 0.66 -13.12 -30.07
N CYS A 238 1.33 -12.32 -29.25
CA CYS A 238 0.98 -12.03 -27.86
C CYS A 238 0.23 -10.68 -27.73
#